data_AF-A0A6N1YCC0-F1
#
_entry.id   AF-A0A6N1YCC0-F1
#
_cell.length_a   1.000
_cell.length_b   1.000
_cell.length_c   1.000
_cell.angle_alpha   90.00
_cell.angle_beta   90.00
_cell.angle_gamma   90.00
#
_symmetry.space_group_name_H-M   'P 1'
#
loop_
_entity.id
_entity.type
_entity.pdbx_description
1 polymer ?
#
loop_
_entity_poly.entity_id
_entity_poly.type
_entity_poly.pdbx_seq_one_letter_code
_entity_poly.pdbx_strand_id
1 'polypeptide(L)'
;MRNSFFLVIPAQQEDPVRLELYTEVALKQWIDELPRANLSLSTRLLYDFMQESNKLLMTAQQRLDYLELLRPCYLAVEEDLRSRLTKTGFPKSANEHKIYMILAAIERELSIGYWTIVKEQTRREIGWFQGKDVALAIQRVIKGLTSIIVSQYIMSLPIPEWVWIDLHSLYKLAVKLKKETTKVPDPSCLVNHSSTIQDSYKQCILLRNEHKLI
;
A
#
# COMPACT_ATOMS: atom_id res chain seq x y z
N MET A 1 14.44 -20.51 -7.86
CA MET A 1 14.77 -19.09 -7.60
C MET A 1 13.65 -18.51 -6.74
N ARG A 2 13.86 -18.33 -5.43
CA ARG A 2 12.86 -17.74 -4.52
C ARG A 2 12.80 -16.22 -4.80
N ASN A 3 11.60 -15.67 -4.95
CA ASN A 3 11.37 -14.26 -5.26
C ASN A 3 12.21 -13.32 -4.38
N SER A 4 12.98 -12.42 -5.00
CA SER A 4 13.92 -11.50 -4.32
C SER A 4 13.27 -10.22 -3.79
N PHE A 5 11.95 -10.20 -3.61
CA PHE A 5 11.18 -9.03 -3.17
C PHE A 5 10.14 -9.42 -2.12
N PHE A 6 9.84 -8.53 -1.18
CA PHE A 6 8.79 -8.73 -0.19
C PHE A 6 7.39 -8.63 -0.82
N LEU A 7 7.18 -7.63 -1.68
CA LEU A 7 5.97 -7.45 -2.48
C LEU A 7 6.04 -8.30 -3.76
N VAL A 8 5.42 -9.48 -3.69
CA VAL A 8 5.35 -10.42 -4.81
C VAL A 8 4.04 -10.19 -5.55
N ILE A 9 4.14 -9.70 -6.79
CA ILE A 9 2.99 -9.56 -7.69
C ILE A 9 2.55 -10.98 -8.11
N PRO A 10 1.29 -11.37 -7.89
CA PRO A 10 0.80 -12.67 -8.31
C PRO A 10 0.71 -12.76 -9.85
N ALA A 11 0.55 -13.97 -10.38
CA ALA A 11 0.28 -14.14 -11.80
C ALA A 11 -1.03 -13.44 -12.18
N GLN A 12 -0.99 -12.63 -13.23
CA GLN A 12 -2.14 -11.89 -13.73
C GLN A 12 -2.83 -12.64 -14.86
N GLN A 13 -4.16 -12.55 -14.90
CA GLN A 13 -5.01 -13.23 -15.89
C GLN A 13 -6.00 -12.25 -16.50
N GLU A 14 -6.32 -12.44 -17.78
CA GLU A 14 -7.37 -11.69 -18.45
C GLU A 14 -8.74 -12.21 -18.01
N ASP A 15 -9.55 -11.32 -17.46
CA ASP A 15 -10.96 -11.56 -17.16
C ASP A 15 -11.71 -10.23 -17.35
N PRO A 16 -12.16 -9.93 -18.58
CA PRO A 16 -12.81 -8.68 -18.90
C PRO A 16 -14.09 -8.45 -18.08
N VAL A 17 -14.81 -9.52 -17.73
CA VAL A 17 -16.06 -9.43 -16.96
C VAL A 17 -15.76 -8.97 -15.54
N ARG A 18 -14.76 -9.56 -14.87
CA ARG A 18 -14.35 -9.10 -13.55
C ARG A 18 -13.75 -7.70 -13.58
N LEU A 19 -13.08 -7.32 -14.67
CA LEU A 19 -12.46 -6.01 -14.82
C LEU A 19 -13.47 -4.86 -14.74
N GLU A 20 -14.72 -5.07 -15.19
CA GLU A 20 -15.80 -4.09 -15.12
C GLU A 20 -16.11 -3.61 -13.69
N LEU A 21 -15.90 -4.46 -12.69
CA LEU A 21 -16.10 -4.11 -11.27
C LEU A 21 -15.13 -3.02 -10.78
N TYR A 22 -14.03 -2.80 -11.50
CA TYR A 22 -12.97 -1.84 -11.16
C TYR A 22 -13.07 -0.55 -11.98
N THR A 23 -14.19 -0.34 -12.70
CA THR A 23 -14.51 0.95 -13.31
C THR A 23 -14.93 1.94 -12.23
N GLU A 24 -14.76 3.25 -12.48
CA GLU A 24 -15.05 4.29 -11.49
C GLU A 24 -16.49 4.21 -10.94
N VAL A 25 -17.47 3.96 -11.82
CA VAL A 25 -18.89 3.89 -11.45
C VAL A 25 -19.17 2.66 -10.58
N ALA A 26 -18.75 1.47 -11.04
CA ALA A 26 -18.95 0.23 -10.29
C ALA A 26 -18.23 0.25 -8.94
N LEU A 27 -17.02 0.81 -8.91
CA LEU A 27 -16.23 0.94 -7.70
C LEU A 27 -16.88 1.87 -6.67
N LYS A 28 -17.38 3.03 -7.09
CA LYS A 28 -18.09 3.95 -6.17
C LYS A 28 -19.31 3.27 -5.56
N GLN A 29 -20.11 2.60 -6.38
CA GLN A 29 -21.26 1.84 -5.90
C GLN A 29 -20.84 0.77 -4.89
N TRP A 30 -19.82 -0.02 -5.21
CA TRP A 30 -19.30 -1.06 -4.32
C TRP A 30 -18.79 -0.50 -2.99
N ILE A 31 -18.09 0.65 -3.01
CA ILE A 31 -17.64 1.34 -1.78
C ILE A 31 -18.84 1.81 -0.94
N ASP A 32 -19.89 2.32 -1.59
CA ASP A 32 -21.09 2.79 -0.89
C ASP A 32 -21.89 1.65 -0.24
N GLU A 33 -21.84 0.45 -0.82
CA GLU A 33 -22.48 -0.76 -0.31
C GLU A 33 -21.69 -1.44 0.82
N LEU A 34 -20.46 -1.00 1.13
CA LEU A 34 -19.68 -1.59 2.22
C LEU A 34 -20.39 -1.44 3.58
N PRO A 35 -20.41 -2.49 4.41
CA PRO A 35 -21.10 -2.47 5.69
C PRO A 35 -20.28 -1.73 6.75
N ARG A 36 -20.27 -0.39 6.70
CA ARG A 36 -19.43 0.50 7.54
C ARG A 36 -19.55 0.24 9.05
N ALA A 37 -20.73 -0.20 9.51
CA ALA A 37 -20.96 -0.55 10.91
C ALA A 37 -20.34 -1.91 11.34
N ASN A 38 -19.97 -2.76 10.38
CA ASN A 38 -19.35 -4.05 10.61
C ASN A 38 -17.91 -4.04 10.06
N LEU A 39 -16.97 -3.61 10.91
CA LEU A 39 -15.55 -3.54 10.57
C LEU A 39 -14.99 -4.89 10.10
N SER A 40 -15.40 -5.99 10.72
CA SER A 40 -14.89 -7.32 10.37
C SER A 40 -15.29 -7.73 8.95
N LEU A 41 -16.57 -7.52 8.60
CA LEU A 41 -17.06 -7.82 7.26
C LEU A 41 -16.49 -6.85 6.22
N SER A 42 -16.45 -5.55 6.52
CA SER A 42 -15.86 -4.53 5.63
C SER A 42 -14.40 -4.83 5.32
N THR A 43 -13.61 -5.20 6.33
CA THR A 43 -12.19 -5.54 6.14
C THR A 43 -12.02 -6.77 5.26
N ARG A 44 -12.87 -7.80 5.44
CA ARG A 44 -12.84 -9.00 4.61
C ARG A 44 -13.16 -8.68 3.15
N LEU A 45 -14.24 -7.95 2.89
CA LEU A 45 -14.64 -7.55 1.54
C LEU A 45 -13.55 -6.71 0.86
N LEU A 46 -12.96 -5.78 1.60
CA LEU A 46 -11.85 -4.96 1.12
C LEU A 46 -10.61 -5.79 0.77
N TYR A 47 -10.23 -6.73 1.64
CA TYR A 47 -9.14 -7.66 1.38
C TYR A 47 -9.38 -8.50 0.12
N ASP A 48 -10.55 -9.13 0.01
CA ASP A 48 -10.90 -9.99 -1.11
C ASP A 48 -10.88 -9.19 -2.43
N PHE A 49 -11.45 -7.98 -2.43
CA PHE A 49 -11.48 -7.08 -3.59
C PHE A 49 -10.07 -6.65 -4.05
N MET A 50 -9.17 -6.28 -3.12
CA MET A 50 -7.78 -5.94 -3.47
C MET A 50 -6.99 -7.16 -3.94
N GLN A 51 -7.18 -8.32 -3.29
CA GLN A 51 -6.47 -9.54 -3.67
C GLN A 51 -6.88 -10.02 -5.08
N GLU A 52 -8.16 -9.91 -5.42
CA GLU A 52 -8.65 -10.22 -6.76
C GLU A 52 -8.08 -9.25 -7.80
N SER A 53 -8.10 -7.94 -7.52
CA SER A 53 -7.56 -6.93 -8.43
C SER A 53 -6.07 -7.15 -8.76
N ASN A 54 -5.29 -7.64 -7.79
CA ASN A 54 -3.88 -7.96 -7.99
C ASN A 54 -3.65 -9.13 -8.96
N LYS A 55 -4.62 -10.04 -9.12
CA LYS A 55 -4.58 -11.18 -10.05
C LYS A 55 -5.17 -10.87 -11.43
N LEU A 56 -5.80 -9.71 -11.60
CA LEU A 56 -6.39 -9.30 -12.88
C LEU A 56 -5.38 -8.55 -13.74
N LEU A 57 -5.36 -8.84 -15.04
CA LEU A 57 -4.66 -8.02 -16.02
C LEU A 57 -5.45 -6.72 -16.21
N MET A 58 -4.82 -5.60 -15.86
CA MET A 58 -5.41 -4.27 -15.84
C MET A 58 -4.34 -3.27 -16.27
N THR A 59 -4.70 -2.24 -17.02
CA THR A 59 -3.73 -1.21 -17.40
C THR A 59 -3.22 -0.46 -16.15
N ALA A 60 -1.95 -0.03 -16.17
CA ALA A 60 -1.37 0.79 -15.10
C ALA A 60 -2.24 2.01 -14.72
N GLN A 61 -2.86 2.67 -15.70
CA GLN A 61 -3.73 3.82 -15.45
C GLN A 61 -5.01 3.42 -14.72
N GLN A 62 -5.74 2.43 -15.24
CA GLN A 62 -6.96 1.94 -14.61
C GLN A 62 -6.70 1.45 -13.19
N ARG A 63 -5.56 0.78 -12.95
CA ARG A 63 -5.15 0.34 -11.62
C ARG A 63 -4.88 1.51 -10.69
N LEU A 64 -4.24 2.56 -11.18
CA LEU A 64 -3.99 3.77 -10.40
C LEU A 64 -5.30 4.46 -10.01
N ASP A 65 -6.22 4.62 -10.95
CA ASP A 65 -7.51 5.27 -10.74
C ASP A 65 -8.35 4.51 -9.72
N TYR A 66 -8.42 3.18 -9.85
CA TYR A 66 -9.07 2.30 -8.87
C TYR A 66 -8.45 2.44 -7.48
N LEU A 67 -7.12 2.34 -7.36
CA LEU A 67 -6.45 2.37 -6.06
C LEU A 67 -6.61 3.73 -5.36
N GLU A 68 -6.46 4.84 -6.08
CA GLU A 68 -6.64 6.17 -5.48
C GLU A 68 -8.10 6.41 -5.07
N LEU A 69 -9.08 5.84 -5.79
CA LEU A 69 -10.49 5.91 -5.41
C LEU A 69 -10.81 5.04 -4.19
N LEU A 70 -10.21 3.85 -4.08
CA LEU A 70 -10.37 2.94 -2.94
C LEU A 70 -9.64 3.44 -1.68
N ARG A 71 -8.53 4.14 -1.85
CA ARG A 71 -7.57 4.47 -0.79
C ARG A 71 -8.21 5.13 0.46
N PRO A 72 -9.13 6.09 0.38
CA PRO A 72 -9.75 6.67 1.56
C PRO A 72 -10.50 5.64 2.42
N CYS A 73 -11.20 4.70 1.78
CA CYS A 73 -11.88 3.60 2.47
C CYS A 73 -10.87 2.67 3.15
N TYR A 74 -9.79 2.33 2.45
CA TYR A 74 -8.69 1.54 3.02
C TYR A 74 -8.07 2.21 4.25
N LEU A 75 -7.74 3.51 4.18
CA LEU A 75 -7.09 4.23 5.27
C LEU A 75 -7.96 4.24 6.54
N ALA A 76 -9.28 4.37 6.39
CA ALA A 76 -10.20 4.31 7.52
C ALA A 76 -10.20 2.92 8.20
N VAL A 77 -10.23 1.84 7.41
CA VAL A 77 -10.17 0.47 7.92
C VAL A 77 -8.82 0.17 8.58
N GLU A 78 -7.72 0.60 7.95
CA GLU A 78 -6.35 0.48 8.47
C GLU A 78 -6.23 1.17 9.84
N GLU A 79 -6.71 2.41 9.95
CA GLU A 79 -6.70 3.18 11.20
C GLU A 79 -7.53 2.51 12.31
N ASP A 80 -8.74 2.04 11.99
CA ASP A 80 -9.60 1.33 12.94
C ASP A 80 -8.94 0.06 13.48
N LEU A 81 -8.33 -0.75 12.61
CA LEU A 81 -7.60 -1.96 13.01
C LEU A 81 -6.37 -1.61 13.84
N ARG A 82 -5.57 -0.63 13.40
CA ARG A 82 -4.36 -0.20 14.10
C ARG A 82 -4.68 0.35 15.49
N SER A 83 -5.78 1.09 15.65
CA SER A 83 -6.22 1.63 16.95
C SER A 83 -6.51 0.52 17.98
N ARG A 84 -6.92 -0.67 17.52
CA ARG A 84 -7.17 -1.83 18.41
C ARG A 84 -5.87 -2.45 18.91
N LEU A 85 -4.77 -2.28 18.17
CA LEU A 85 -3.45 -2.79 18.53
C LEU A 85 -2.66 -1.83 19.43
N THR A 86 -3.01 -0.53 19.49
CA THR A 86 -2.28 0.46 20.31
C THR A 86 -2.88 0.67 21.70
N LYS A 87 -4.11 0.22 21.97
CA LYS A 87 -4.85 0.48 23.23
C LYS A 87 -4.40 -0.35 24.44
N THR A 88 -3.52 -1.32 24.24
CA THR A 88 -3.24 -2.40 25.20
C THR A 88 -1.74 -2.52 25.46
N GLY A 89 -1.40 -2.82 26.72
CA GLY A 89 -0.03 -3.11 27.13
C GLY A 89 0.51 -4.42 26.53
N PHE A 90 1.77 -4.72 26.83
CA PHE A 90 2.41 -5.97 26.47
C PHE A 90 2.29 -7.01 27.60
N PRO A 91 2.25 -8.32 27.31
CA PRO A 91 2.27 -8.95 25.98
C PRO A 91 0.92 -8.85 25.24
N LYS A 92 0.98 -8.86 23.90
CA LYS A 92 -0.20 -8.84 23.04
C LYS A 92 -0.99 -10.16 23.14
N SER A 93 -2.31 -10.06 23.24
CA SER A 93 -3.24 -11.20 23.31
C SER A 93 -3.38 -11.95 21.98
N ALA A 94 -3.91 -13.17 22.00
CA ALA A 94 -4.20 -13.94 20.79
C ALA A 94 -5.20 -13.22 19.85
N ASN A 95 -6.12 -12.43 20.39
CA ASN A 95 -7.06 -11.64 19.59
C ASN A 95 -6.33 -10.53 18.81
N GLU A 96 -5.38 -9.85 19.45
CA GLU A 96 -4.58 -8.81 18.78
C GLU A 96 -3.69 -9.38 17.69
N HIS A 97 -3.13 -10.57 17.89
CA HIS A 97 -2.41 -11.26 16.83
C HIS A 97 -3.31 -11.56 15.62
N LYS A 98 -4.58 -11.94 15.84
CA LYS A 98 -5.55 -12.12 14.73
C LYS A 98 -5.84 -10.81 14.02
N ILE A 99 -6.06 -9.71 14.76
CA ILE A 99 -6.27 -8.37 14.18
C ILE A 99 -5.04 -7.94 13.36
N TYR A 100 -3.84 -8.14 13.91
CA TYR A 100 -2.59 -7.84 13.22
C TYR A 100 -2.42 -8.63 11.93
N MET A 101 -2.73 -9.94 11.92
CA MET A 101 -2.68 -10.74 10.69
C MET A 101 -3.57 -10.18 9.58
N ILE A 102 -4.76 -9.68 9.95
CA ILE A 102 -5.68 -9.05 8.99
C ILE A 102 -5.13 -7.70 8.51
N LEU A 103 -4.64 -6.86 9.43
CA LEU A 103 -4.03 -5.57 9.11
C LEU A 103 -2.84 -5.73 8.15
N ALA A 104 -1.91 -6.63 8.47
CA ALA A 104 -0.75 -6.91 7.64
C ALA A 104 -1.14 -7.45 6.25
N ALA A 105 -2.24 -8.21 6.15
CA ALA A 105 -2.75 -8.70 4.88
C ALA A 105 -3.28 -7.57 3.99
N ILE A 106 -4.11 -6.66 4.52
CA ILE A 106 -4.64 -5.54 3.73
C ILE A 106 -3.54 -4.53 3.35
N GLU A 107 -2.60 -4.24 4.25
CA GLU A 107 -1.44 -3.38 3.98
C GLU A 107 -0.60 -3.94 2.82
N ARG A 108 -0.41 -5.27 2.82
CA ARG A 108 0.31 -5.96 1.75
C ARG A 108 -0.43 -5.89 0.41
N GLU A 109 -1.72 -6.21 0.37
CA GLU A 109 -2.47 -6.25 -0.90
C GLU A 109 -2.55 -4.87 -1.57
N LEU A 110 -2.79 -3.79 -0.80
CA LEU A 110 -2.77 -2.43 -1.36
C LEU A 110 -1.37 -2.07 -1.89
N SER A 111 -0.31 -2.41 -1.13
CA SER A 111 1.07 -2.15 -1.54
C SER A 111 1.45 -2.89 -2.81
N ILE A 112 0.98 -4.14 -2.99
CA ILE A 112 1.17 -4.91 -4.23
C ILE A 112 0.47 -4.23 -5.41
N GLY A 113 -0.72 -3.65 -5.21
CA GLY A 113 -1.44 -2.92 -6.24
C GLY A 113 -0.61 -1.75 -6.80
N TYR A 114 -0.11 -0.88 -5.94
CA TYR A 114 0.75 0.23 -6.38
C TYR A 114 2.09 -0.26 -6.94
N TRP A 115 2.67 -1.33 -6.39
CA TRP A 115 3.92 -1.90 -6.89
C TRP A 115 3.78 -2.43 -8.31
N THR A 116 2.62 -2.99 -8.65
CA THR A 116 2.29 -3.45 -9.99
C THR A 116 2.36 -2.30 -11.01
N ILE A 117 1.83 -1.13 -10.66
CA ILE A 117 1.90 0.09 -11.49
C ILE A 117 3.36 0.48 -11.75
N VAL A 118 4.18 0.53 -10.70
CA VAL A 118 5.62 0.86 -10.82
C VAL A 118 6.34 -0.12 -11.74
N LYS A 119 6.09 -1.43 -11.58
CA LYS A 119 6.68 -2.49 -12.41
C LYS A 119 6.28 -2.38 -13.88
N GLU A 120 5.02 -2.09 -14.17
CA GLU A 120 4.53 -1.96 -15.54
C GLU A 120 5.10 -0.72 -16.23
N GLN A 121 5.05 0.43 -15.56
CA GLN A 121 5.50 1.70 -16.13
C GLN A 121 7.02 1.78 -16.30
N THR A 122 7.80 1.03 -15.51
CA THR A 122 9.28 1.04 -15.60
C THR A 122 9.85 -0.04 -16.53
N ARG A 123 9.02 -0.96 -17.04
CA ARG A 123 9.39 -1.95 -18.06
C ARG A 123 9.42 -1.37 -19.48
N ARG A 124 8.63 -0.33 -19.74
CA ARG A 124 8.54 0.34 -21.04
C ARG A 124 9.38 1.63 -20.99
N GLU A 125 9.90 2.10 -22.12
CA GLU A 125 10.52 3.44 -22.16
C GLU A 125 9.46 4.46 -21.73
N ILE A 126 9.71 5.13 -20.60
CA ILE A 126 8.74 6.00 -19.93
C ILE A 126 8.49 7.22 -20.84
N GLY A 127 7.30 7.31 -21.41
CA GLY A 127 6.83 8.53 -22.06
C GLY A 127 6.65 9.66 -21.04
N TRP A 128 6.90 10.91 -21.44
CA TRP A 128 6.88 12.08 -20.55
C TRP A 128 5.58 12.24 -19.74
N PHE A 129 4.43 11.87 -20.33
CA PHE A 129 3.11 11.92 -19.68
C PHE A 129 2.94 10.92 -18.52
N GLN A 130 3.58 9.74 -18.58
CA GLN A 130 3.47 8.69 -17.55
C GLN A 130 4.33 9.00 -16.30
N GLY A 131 5.16 10.04 -16.36
CA GLY A 131 6.14 10.33 -15.30
C GLY A 131 5.55 10.84 -13.99
N LYS A 132 4.32 11.37 -13.97
CA LYS A 132 3.65 11.79 -12.72
C LYS A 132 3.04 10.60 -11.99
N ASP A 133 2.44 9.70 -12.75
CA ASP A 133 1.78 8.48 -12.23
C ASP A 133 2.80 7.54 -11.59
N VAL A 134 3.99 7.40 -12.20
CA VAL A 134 5.10 6.63 -11.61
C VAL A 134 5.52 7.22 -10.26
N ALA A 135 5.62 8.55 -10.15
CA ALA A 135 6.06 9.18 -8.91
C ALA A 135 5.03 8.99 -7.79
N LEU A 136 3.74 9.13 -8.11
CA LEU A 136 2.63 8.83 -7.21
C LEU A 136 2.69 7.36 -6.76
N ALA A 137 2.77 6.41 -7.70
CA ALA A 137 2.80 5.00 -7.39
C ALA A 137 4.00 4.63 -6.50
N ILE A 138 5.23 5.08 -6.81
CA ILE A 138 6.41 4.82 -5.97
C ILE A 138 6.21 5.36 -4.56
N GLN A 139 5.71 6.59 -4.43
CA GLN A 139 5.46 7.21 -3.12
C GLN A 139 4.44 6.41 -2.31
N ARG A 140 3.36 5.92 -2.95
CA ARG A 140 2.34 5.08 -2.32
C ARG A 140 2.91 3.73 -1.85
N VAL A 141 3.76 3.08 -2.65
CA VAL A 141 4.42 1.82 -2.22
C VAL A 141 5.34 2.06 -1.02
N ILE A 142 6.14 3.13 -1.02
CA ILE A 142 7.00 3.45 0.13
C ILE A 142 6.18 3.67 1.40
N LYS A 143 5.04 4.39 1.30
CA LYS A 143 4.13 4.56 2.44
C LYS A 143 3.50 3.25 2.90
N GLY A 144 3.09 2.38 1.97
CA GLY A 144 2.60 1.05 2.30
C GLY A 144 3.62 0.19 3.03
N LEU A 145 4.87 0.16 2.57
CA LEU A 145 5.98 -0.52 3.27
C LEU A 145 6.25 0.09 4.65
N THR A 146 6.16 1.42 4.77
CA THR A 146 6.30 2.13 6.05
C THR A 146 5.20 1.76 7.03
N SER A 147 3.95 1.66 6.55
CA SER A 147 2.80 1.21 7.32
C SER A 147 2.99 -0.22 7.86
N ILE A 148 3.48 -1.14 7.02
CA ILE A 148 3.85 -2.51 7.43
C ILE A 148 4.93 -2.49 8.53
N ILE A 149 5.96 -1.65 8.39
CA ILE A 149 7.02 -1.49 9.40
C ILE A 149 6.43 -1.00 10.73
N VAL A 150 5.55 0.00 10.70
CA VAL A 150 4.87 0.52 11.90
C VAL A 150 4.04 -0.57 12.56
N SER A 151 3.28 -1.35 11.79
CA SER A 151 2.48 -2.46 12.31
C SER A 151 3.34 -3.56 12.95
N GLN A 152 4.53 -3.84 12.42
CA GLN A 152 5.51 -4.74 13.05
C GLN A 152 6.00 -4.18 14.39
N TYR A 153 6.33 -2.88 14.47
CA TYR A 153 6.77 -2.25 15.72
C TYR A 153 5.68 -2.24 16.79
N ILE A 154 4.43 -1.92 16.44
CA ILE A 154 3.29 -1.98 17.38
C ILE A 154 3.17 -3.37 18.01
N MET A 155 3.47 -4.42 17.23
CA MET A 155 3.42 -5.80 17.69
C MET A 155 4.72 -6.31 18.33
N SER A 156 5.77 -5.48 18.38
CA SER A 156 7.13 -5.89 18.83
C SER A 156 7.66 -7.12 18.07
N LEU A 157 7.41 -7.15 16.76
CA LEU A 157 7.81 -8.23 15.87
C LEU A 157 9.02 -7.83 15.01
N PRO A 158 9.87 -8.80 14.60
CA PRO A 158 10.99 -8.52 13.73
C PRO A 158 10.52 -8.11 12.33
N ILE A 159 11.15 -7.09 11.77
CA ILE A 159 10.86 -6.64 10.40
C ILE A 159 11.60 -7.55 9.41
N PRO A 160 10.89 -8.13 8.41
CA PRO A 160 11.54 -8.92 7.38
C PRO A 160 12.55 -8.10 6.57
N GLU A 161 13.76 -8.63 6.36
CA GLU A 161 14.84 -7.92 5.65
C GLU A 161 14.43 -7.46 4.24
N TRP A 162 13.63 -8.27 3.54
CA TRP A 162 13.12 -7.98 2.21
C TRP A 162 12.30 -6.69 2.12
N VAL A 163 11.64 -6.26 3.22
CA VAL A 163 10.91 -4.97 3.26
C VAL A 163 11.87 -3.81 3.03
N TRP A 164 13.06 -3.86 3.64
CA TRP A 164 14.09 -2.84 3.47
C TRP A 164 14.68 -2.86 2.07
N ILE A 165 14.90 -4.05 1.50
CA ILE A 165 15.41 -4.21 0.14
C ILE A 165 14.44 -3.57 -0.86
N ASP A 166 13.13 -3.84 -0.74
CA ASP A 166 12.09 -3.24 -1.59
C ASP A 166 12.10 -1.71 -1.44
N LEU A 167 12.12 -1.20 -0.21
CA LEU A 167 12.08 0.23 0.11
C LEU A 167 13.30 1.00 -0.45
N HIS A 168 14.51 0.48 -0.26
CA HIS A 168 15.72 1.08 -0.81
C HIS A 168 15.77 1.00 -2.34
N SER A 169 15.30 -0.10 -2.92
CA SER A 169 15.25 -0.27 -4.38
C SER A 169 14.30 0.73 -5.04
N LEU A 170 13.13 0.98 -4.42
CA LEU A 170 12.16 1.98 -4.86
C LEU A 170 12.71 3.40 -4.79
N TYR A 171 13.41 3.75 -3.70
CA TYR A 171 14.02 5.07 -3.60
C TYR A 171 15.13 5.27 -4.63
N LYS A 172 16.00 4.27 -4.83
CA LYS A 172 17.03 4.31 -5.87
C LYS A 172 16.42 4.47 -7.27
N LEU A 173 15.31 3.78 -7.54
CA LEU A 173 14.56 3.93 -8.78
C LEU A 173 14.04 5.36 -8.94
N ALA A 174 13.44 5.96 -7.91
CA ALA A 174 12.95 7.33 -7.96
C ALA A 174 14.06 8.34 -8.29
N VAL A 175 15.24 8.18 -7.69
CA VAL A 175 16.43 9.02 -7.98
C VAL A 175 16.89 8.83 -9.43
N LYS A 176 16.94 7.59 -9.92
CA LYS A 176 17.30 7.30 -11.33
C LYS A 176 16.34 7.99 -12.30
N LEU A 177 15.05 8.05 -11.95
CA LEU A 177 14.00 8.71 -12.73
C LEU A 177 13.94 10.23 -12.53
N LYS A 178 14.75 10.80 -11.62
CA LYS A 178 14.70 12.22 -11.20
C LYS A 178 13.32 12.63 -10.70
N LYS A 179 12.66 11.75 -9.95
CA LYS A 179 11.30 11.94 -9.41
C LYS A 179 11.26 12.03 -7.90
N GLU A 180 12.38 11.85 -7.20
CA GLU A 180 12.46 11.78 -5.75
C GLU A 180 11.89 13.03 -5.05
N THR A 181 12.03 14.20 -5.67
CA THR A 181 11.53 15.50 -5.16
C THR A 181 10.18 15.92 -5.76
N THR A 182 9.55 15.06 -6.58
CA THR A 182 8.23 15.36 -7.16
C THR A 182 7.20 15.44 -6.04
N LYS A 183 6.51 16.57 -5.94
CA LYS A 183 5.40 16.74 -5.00
C LYS A 183 4.22 15.89 -5.44
N VAL A 184 3.79 15.00 -4.56
CA VAL A 184 2.62 14.17 -4.77
C VAL A 184 1.52 14.61 -3.80
N PRO A 185 0.31 14.93 -4.28
CA PRO A 185 -0.83 15.21 -3.42
C PRO A 185 -1.14 14.00 -2.53
N ASP A 186 -1.35 14.28 -1.25
CA ASP A 186 -1.76 13.26 -0.29
C ASP A 186 -2.61 13.90 0.82
N PRO A 187 -3.94 13.80 0.71
CA PRO A 187 -4.84 14.31 1.73
C PRO A 187 -4.60 13.71 3.12
N SER A 188 -4.01 12.50 3.20
CA SER A 188 -3.70 11.85 4.48
C SER A 188 -2.49 12.46 5.20
N CYS A 189 -1.74 13.38 4.56
CA CYS A 189 -0.67 14.12 5.21
C CYS A 189 -1.23 15.28 6.04
N LEU A 190 -1.00 15.25 7.36
CA LEU A 190 -1.54 16.23 8.31
C LEU A 190 -1.06 17.68 8.10
N VAL A 191 0.18 17.88 7.63
CA VAL A 191 0.79 19.22 7.60
C VAL A 191 0.65 19.91 6.24
N ASN A 192 0.97 19.23 5.14
CA ASN A 192 1.15 19.88 3.83
C ASN A 192 0.26 19.30 2.72
N HIS A 193 -0.70 18.41 3.05
CA HIS A 193 -1.56 17.65 2.10
C HIS A 193 -0.84 17.12 0.85
N SER A 194 0.47 16.96 0.94
CA SER A 194 1.38 16.58 -0.12
C SER A 194 2.71 16.17 0.51
N SER A 195 3.40 15.25 -0.14
CA SER A 195 4.73 14.78 0.25
C SER A 195 5.50 14.34 -0.98
N THR A 196 6.82 14.36 -0.93
CA THR A 196 7.66 13.79 -1.98
C THR A 196 7.99 12.32 -1.69
N ILE A 197 8.51 11.61 -2.68
CA ILE A 197 9.05 10.26 -2.47
C ILE A 197 10.20 10.31 -1.44
N GLN A 198 11.03 11.35 -1.52
CA GLN A 198 12.14 11.57 -0.61
C GLN A 198 11.68 11.79 0.83
N ASP A 199 10.61 12.56 1.05
CA ASP A 199 10.07 12.79 2.40
C ASP A 199 9.57 11.48 3.02
N SER A 200 8.75 10.73 2.28
CA SER A 200 8.22 9.44 2.72
C SER A 200 9.34 8.42 3.02
N TYR A 201 10.39 8.39 2.18
CA TYR A 201 11.56 7.54 2.42
C TYR A 201 12.31 7.96 3.70
N LYS A 202 12.59 9.25 3.86
CA LYS A 202 13.31 9.77 5.05
C LYS A 202 12.53 9.51 6.33
N GLN A 203 11.20 9.71 6.32
CA GLN A 203 10.33 9.39 7.45
C GLN A 203 10.49 7.92 7.88
N CYS A 204 10.47 6.99 6.94
CA CYS A 204 10.68 5.58 7.24
C CYS A 204 12.07 5.27 7.84
N ILE A 205 13.12 5.91 7.33
CA ILE A 205 14.49 5.69 7.84
C ILE A 205 14.67 6.28 9.24
N LEU A 206 14.03 7.42 9.55
CA LEU A 206 14.07 8.00 10.89
C LEU A 206 13.38 7.08 11.91
N LEU A 207 12.20 6.55 11.58
CA LEU A 207 11.50 5.57 12.42
C LEU A 207 12.36 4.33 12.73
N ARG A 208 13.19 3.89 11.78
CA ARG A 208 14.14 2.78 11.99
C ARG A 208 15.20 3.09 13.03
N ASN A 209 15.75 4.30 13.02
CA ASN A 209 16.88 4.67 13.86
C ASN A 209 16.45 4.86 15.32
N GLU A 210 15.24 5.34 15.57
CA GLU A 210 14.69 5.51 16.92
C GLU A 210 14.50 4.16 17.63
N HIS A 211 14.11 3.10 16.90
CA HIS A 211 13.80 1.80 17.50
C HIS A 211 15.02 0.95 17.87
N LYS A 212 16.23 1.36 17.49
CA LYS A 212 17.49 0.72 17.93
C LYS A 212 18.04 1.29 19.24
N LEU A 213 17.44 2.37 19.75
CA LEU A 213 17.89 3.09 20.94
C LEU A 213 17.08 2.73 22.21
N ILE A 214 16.14 1.79 22.09
CA ILE A 214 15.32 1.24 23.19
C ILE A 214 15.58 -0.25 23.26
#